data_AF-A0A9R0ECB7-F1
#
_entry.id   AF-A0A9R0ECB7-F1
#
_cell.length_a   1.000
_cell.length_b   1.000
_cell.length_c   1.000
_cell.angle_alpha   90.00
_cell.angle_beta   90.00
_cell.angle_gamma   90.00
#
_symmetry.space_group_name_H-M   'P 1'
#
loop_
_entity.id
_entity.type
_entity.pdbx_description
1 polymer ?
#
loop_
_entity_poly.entity_id
_entity_poly.type
_entity_poly.pdbx_seq_one_letter_code
_entity_poly.pdbx_strand_id
1 'polypeptide(L)'
;MTTPPDSQDTFDQFDEEETEQQLGATASGRKRLFSKELRCMMYGFGDDQNPYTESVDFLEDLVIEFITETTHRAMEVGRTGRVQVEDIIFLVRKDQRKYARVKDLLTMNEELKKARKAFDEVKYVEDQQ
;
A
#
# COMPACT_ATOMS: atom_id res chain seq x y z
N MET A 1 0.82 -27.22 -32.17
CA MET A 1 0.74 -25.77 -31.89
C MET A 1 0.07 -25.63 -30.54
N THR A 2 0.88 -25.53 -29.48
CA THR A 2 0.40 -25.33 -28.10
C THR A 2 0.33 -23.82 -27.87
N THR A 3 -0.87 -23.31 -27.64
CA THR A 3 -1.08 -21.94 -27.16
C THR A 3 -0.41 -21.78 -25.79
N PRO A 4 0.27 -20.66 -25.50
CA PRO A 4 0.82 -20.41 -24.18
C PRO A 4 -0.33 -20.22 -23.18
N PRO A 5 -0.15 -20.63 -21.91
CA PRO A 5 -1.16 -20.40 -20.88
C PRO A 5 -1.30 -18.89 -20.62
N ASP A 6 -2.54 -18.43 -20.57
CA ASP A 6 -2.91 -17.06 -20.25
C ASP A 6 -2.32 -16.63 -18.91
N SER A 7 -1.75 -15.44 -18.86
CA SER A 7 -1.13 -14.83 -17.67
C SER A 7 -2.13 -14.44 -16.57
N GLN A 8 -3.38 -14.92 -16.64
CA GLN A 8 -4.44 -14.65 -15.68
C GLN A 8 -4.54 -15.72 -14.59
N ASP A 9 -4.15 -16.98 -14.87
CA ASP A 9 -4.21 -18.07 -13.87
C ASP A 9 -3.15 -17.97 -12.75
N THR A 10 -2.11 -17.17 -12.93
CA THR A 10 -1.03 -17.04 -11.93
C THR A 10 -1.42 -16.16 -10.74
N PHE A 11 -2.43 -15.29 -10.90
CA PHE A 11 -2.88 -14.39 -9.84
C PHE A 11 -3.78 -15.11 -8.83
N ASP A 12 -4.68 -15.98 -9.31
CA ASP A 12 -5.64 -16.70 -8.46
C ASP A 12 -4.99 -17.84 -7.67
N GLN A 13 -3.88 -18.41 -8.14
CA GLN A 13 -3.19 -19.50 -7.46
C GLN A 13 -2.51 -19.08 -6.14
N PHE A 14 -2.29 -17.77 -5.92
CA PHE A 14 -1.82 -17.23 -4.64
C PHE A 14 -2.93 -17.09 -3.60
N ASP A 15 -4.20 -17.02 -4.01
CA ASP A 15 -5.32 -16.78 -3.08
C ASP A 15 -5.82 -18.06 -2.37
N GLU A 16 -5.67 -19.25 -3.00
CA GLU A 16 -6.17 -20.51 -2.44
C GLU A 16 -5.18 -21.26 -1.54
N GLU A 17 -3.86 -21.18 -1.76
CA GLU A 17 -2.89 -21.91 -0.91
C GLU A 17 -2.52 -21.17 0.39
N GLU A 18 -2.59 -19.83 0.43
CA GLU A 18 -2.26 -19.03 1.63
C GLU A 18 -3.42 -18.96 2.65
N THR A 19 -4.68 -19.14 2.23
CA THR A 19 -5.84 -19.01 3.13
C THR A 19 -5.91 -20.10 4.20
N GLU A 20 -5.33 -21.28 3.96
CA GLU A 20 -5.37 -22.39 4.93
C GLU A 20 -4.14 -22.46 5.86
N GLN A 21 -3.02 -21.77 5.58
CA GLN A 21 -1.77 -21.99 6.31
C GLN A 21 -1.27 -20.85 7.21
N GLN A 22 -1.93 -19.68 7.28
CA GLN A 22 -1.37 -18.56 8.05
C GLN A 22 -2.37 -17.81 8.97
N LEU A 23 -3.16 -18.58 9.73
CA LEU A 23 -3.65 -18.13 11.05
C LEU A 23 -2.74 -18.60 12.20
N GLY A 24 -1.45 -18.82 11.90
CA GLY A 24 -0.43 -19.08 12.90
C GLY A 24 -0.08 -17.80 13.63
N ALA A 25 -0.60 -17.63 14.84
CA ALA A 25 -0.08 -16.65 15.79
C ALA A 25 1.44 -16.86 15.91
N THR A 26 2.23 -15.86 15.51
CA THR A 26 3.66 -15.82 15.84
C THR A 26 3.81 -15.82 17.36
N ALA A 27 4.99 -16.21 17.88
CA ALA A 27 5.25 -16.26 19.32
C ALA A 27 4.99 -14.93 20.07
N SER A 28 4.79 -13.82 19.36
CA SER A 28 4.43 -12.50 19.89
C SER A 28 2.91 -12.20 19.90
N GLY A 29 2.06 -13.12 19.39
CA GLY A 29 0.59 -12.94 19.35
C GLY A 29 0.11 -11.79 18.48
N ARG A 30 1.00 -11.12 17.75
CA ARG A 30 0.69 -9.98 16.89
C ARG A 30 0.32 -10.50 15.51
N LYS A 31 -0.89 -10.19 15.06
CA LYS A 31 -1.36 -10.51 13.71
C LYS A 31 -0.49 -9.77 12.69
N ARG A 32 0.01 -10.48 11.69
CA ARG A 32 0.67 -9.87 10.54
C ARG A 32 -0.37 -9.13 9.69
N LEU A 33 -0.03 -7.92 9.27
CA LEU A 33 -0.94 -6.96 8.62
C LEU A 33 -0.70 -6.84 7.12
N PHE A 34 0.53 -7.06 6.67
CA PHE A 34 0.96 -6.71 5.31
C PHE A 34 1.67 -7.85 4.57
N SER A 35 1.63 -9.09 5.07
CA SER A 35 2.43 -10.18 4.50
C SER A 35 2.16 -10.42 3.01
N LYS A 36 0.88 -10.42 2.60
CA LYS A 36 0.48 -10.59 1.19
C LYS A 36 1.00 -9.43 0.32
N GLU A 37 0.77 -8.19 0.76
CA GLU A 37 1.17 -7.00 0.00
C GLU A 37 2.69 -6.84 -0.08
N LEU A 38 3.41 -7.19 0.99
CA LEU A 38 4.87 -7.13 1.02
C LEU A 38 5.50 -8.18 0.10
N ARG A 39 4.93 -9.38 0.01
CA ARG A 39 5.38 -10.40 -0.96
C ARG A 39 5.30 -9.87 -2.39
N CYS A 40 4.16 -9.29 -2.77
CA CYS A 40 3.97 -8.66 -4.09
C CYS A 40 4.94 -7.49 -4.31
N MET A 41 5.17 -6.67 -3.29
CA MET A 41 6.08 -5.54 -3.37
C MET A 41 7.53 -5.99 -3.57
N MET A 42 8.00 -6.99 -2.82
CA MET A 42 9.34 -7.56 -2.92
C MET A 42 9.60 -8.08 -4.34
N TYR A 43 8.66 -8.86 -4.91
CA TYR A 43 8.72 -9.28 -6.31
C TYR A 43 8.78 -8.09 -7.28
N GLY A 44 7.95 -7.06 -7.06
CA GLY A 44 7.96 -5.83 -7.86
C GLY A 44 9.28 -5.05 -7.81
N PHE A 45 10.10 -5.25 -6.76
CA PHE A 45 11.45 -4.70 -6.64
C PHE A 45 12.55 -5.66 -7.13
N GLY A 46 12.18 -6.81 -7.68
CA GLY A 46 13.08 -7.77 -8.32
C GLY A 46 13.51 -8.95 -7.44
N ASP A 47 12.83 -9.19 -6.32
CA ASP A 47 13.00 -10.41 -5.54
C ASP A 47 12.32 -11.62 -6.23
N ASP A 48 12.49 -12.82 -5.66
CA ASP A 48 11.82 -14.02 -6.13
C ASP A 48 10.29 -13.89 -6.03
N GLN A 49 9.56 -14.65 -6.86
CA GLN A 49 8.10 -14.69 -6.80
C GLN A 49 7.59 -15.26 -5.46
N ASN A 50 8.36 -16.17 -4.85
CA ASN A 50 8.08 -16.74 -3.54
C ASN A 50 9.24 -16.47 -2.55
N PRO A 51 9.37 -15.23 -2.04
CA PRO A 51 10.42 -14.88 -1.09
C PRO A 51 10.27 -15.64 0.23
N TYR A 52 11.37 -15.75 0.99
CA TYR A 52 11.35 -16.40 2.30
C TYR A 52 10.40 -15.70 3.27
N THR A 53 9.54 -16.47 3.95
CA THR A 53 8.59 -15.94 4.95
C THR A 53 9.30 -15.14 6.05
N GLU A 54 10.48 -15.58 6.50
CA GLU A 54 11.29 -14.86 7.48
C GLU A 54 11.71 -13.46 6.99
N SER A 55 12.00 -13.32 5.68
CA SER A 55 12.33 -12.03 5.08
C SER A 55 11.12 -11.11 4.99
N VAL A 56 9.95 -11.66 4.64
CA VAL A 56 8.68 -10.91 4.63
C VAL A 56 8.33 -10.44 6.04
N ASP A 57 8.41 -11.33 7.03
CA ASP A 57 8.15 -11.03 8.44
C ASP A 57 9.08 -9.93 8.96
N PHE A 58 10.38 -10.04 8.67
CA PHE A 58 11.35 -9.04 9.08
C PHE A 58 11.10 -7.69 8.41
N LEU A 59 10.79 -7.69 7.12
CA LEU A 59 10.45 -6.47 6.38
C LEU A 59 9.18 -5.83 6.92
N GLU A 60 8.19 -6.61 7.34
CA GLU A 60 7.00 -6.10 8.01
C GLU A 60 7.34 -5.38 9.32
N ASP A 61 8.21 -5.96 10.15
CA ASP A 61 8.66 -5.32 11.39
C ASP A 61 9.37 -3.99 11.10
N LEU A 62 10.23 -3.94 10.07
CA LEU A 62 10.91 -2.71 9.62
C LEU A 62 9.92 -1.64 9.13
N VAL A 63 8.89 -2.05 8.38
CA VAL A 63 7.87 -1.11 7.86
C VAL A 63 7.03 -0.53 9.00
N ILE A 64 6.64 -1.35 9.97
CA ILE A 64 5.89 -0.89 11.15
C ILE A 64 6.73 0.11 11.95
N GLU A 65 8.01 -0.19 12.18
CA GLU A 65 8.93 0.72 12.87
C GLU A 65 9.08 2.04 12.09
N PHE A 66 9.29 1.96 10.77
CA PHE A 66 9.43 3.13 9.91
C PHE A 66 8.19 4.04 9.94
N ILE A 67 6.99 3.47 9.86
CA ILE A 67 5.73 4.23 9.93
C ILE A 67 5.60 4.89 11.30
N THR A 68 5.90 4.14 12.37
CA THR A 68 5.82 4.63 13.75
C THR A 68 6.77 5.82 13.95
N GLU A 69 8.04 5.66 13.60
CA GLU A 69 9.05 6.72 13.75
C GLU A 69 8.73 7.95 12.89
N THR A 70 8.32 7.74 11.62
CA THR A 70 7.93 8.84 10.73
C THR A 70 6.74 9.61 11.29
N THR A 71 5.77 8.91 11.87
CA THR A 71 4.59 9.53 12.49
C THR A 71 4.97 10.35 13.73
N HIS A 72 5.84 9.83 14.59
CA HIS A 72 6.35 10.59 15.74
C HIS A 72 7.06 11.87 15.32
N ARG A 73 7.96 11.79 14.34
CA ARG A 73 8.64 12.98 13.79
C ARG A 73 7.65 13.98 13.18
N ALA A 74 6.58 13.51 12.56
CA ALA A 74 5.56 14.39 12.00
C ALA A 74 4.78 15.12 13.10
N MET A 75 4.50 14.46 14.22
CA MET A 75 3.86 15.06 15.39
C MET A 75 4.71 16.14 16.06
N GLU A 76 6.04 16.04 15.99
CA GLU A 76 6.98 17.04 16.54
C GLU A 76 7.03 18.32 15.69
N VAL A 77 6.83 18.20 14.38
CA VAL A 77 6.83 19.32 13.44
C VAL A 77 5.46 20.01 13.39
N GLY A 78 4.40 19.22 13.41
CA GLY A 78 3.02 19.66 13.23
C GLY A 78 2.37 20.21 14.51
N ARG A 79 1.05 20.36 14.47
CA ARG A 79 0.28 20.74 15.66
C ARG A 79 0.15 19.55 16.60
N THR A 80 0.27 19.81 17.90
CA THR A 80 0.07 18.80 18.93
C THR A 80 -1.28 18.09 18.77
N GLY A 81 -1.24 16.75 18.70
CA GLY A 81 -2.43 15.90 18.72
C GLY A 81 -3.04 15.55 17.36
N ARG A 82 -2.53 16.08 16.23
CA ARG A 82 -2.99 15.66 14.90
C ARG A 82 -1.91 15.78 13.83
N VAL A 83 -1.63 14.68 13.14
CA VAL A 83 -0.76 14.66 11.95
C VAL A 83 -1.57 15.02 10.71
N GLN A 84 -1.05 15.93 9.90
CA GLN A 84 -1.59 16.33 8.61
C GLN A 84 -0.68 15.90 7.46
N VAL A 85 -1.19 15.98 6.23
CA VAL A 85 -0.44 15.59 5.02
C VAL A 85 0.78 16.51 4.83
N GLU A 86 0.62 17.78 5.16
CA GLU A 86 1.65 18.81 5.08
C GLU A 86 2.86 18.48 5.98
N ASP A 87 2.64 17.83 7.12
CA ASP A 87 3.70 17.44 8.05
C ASP A 87 4.60 16.36 7.42
N ILE A 88 3.99 15.38 6.75
CA ILE A 88 4.73 14.32 6.04
C ILE A 88 5.48 14.90 4.84
N ILE A 89 4.83 15.77 4.06
CA ILE A 89 5.47 16.48 2.94
C ILE A 89 6.69 17.27 3.44
N PHE A 90 6.58 17.92 4.60
CA PHE A 90 7.67 18.65 5.20
C PHE A 90 8.83 17.72 5.55
N LEU A 91 8.59 16.56 6.15
CA LEU A 91 9.65 15.61 6.49
C LEU A 91 10.44 15.13 5.26
N VAL A 92 9.76 14.87 4.13
CA VAL A 92 10.41 14.34 2.91
C VAL A 92 11.00 15.43 2.00
N ARG A 93 10.81 16.72 2.31
CA ARG A 93 11.15 17.86 1.43
C ARG A 93 12.61 17.92 0.94
N LYS A 94 13.54 17.30 1.67
CA LYS A 94 14.97 17.28 1.31
C LYS A 94 15.28 16.23 0.24
N ASP A 95 14.46 15.18 0.13
CA ASP A 95 14.60 14.14 -0.89
C ASP A 95 13.77 14.53 -2.12
N GLN A 96 14.44 15.06 -3.15
CA GLN A 96 13.78 15.58 -4.35
C GLN A 96 12.92 14.53 -5.06
N ARG A 97 13.37 13.27 -5.10
CA ARG A 97 12.65 12.19 -5.79
C ARG A 97 11.38 11.81 -5.03
N LYS A 98 11.47 11.62 -3.71
CA LYS A 98 10.28 11.34 -2.89
C LYS A 98 9.32 12.51 -2.87
N TYR A 99 9.83 13.73 -2.75
CA TYR A 99 9.01 14.94 -2.72
C TYR A 99 8.20 15.14 -4.01
N ALA A 100 8.84 15.00 -5.18
CA ALA A 100 8.14 15.05 -6.46
C ALA A 100 7.09 13.95 -6.55
N ARG A 101 7.45 12.71 -6.20
CA ARG A 101 6.54 11.58 -6.27
C ARG A 101 5.30 11.76 -5.40
N VAL A 102 5.44 12.28 -4.18
CA VAL A 102 4.32 12.56 -3.28
C VAL A 102 3.37 13.59 -3.89
N LYS A 103 3.89 14.66 -4.52
CA LYS A 103 3.06 15.65 -5.21
C LYS A 103 2.25 15.03 -6.34
N ASP A 104 2.90 14.26 -7.21
CA ASP A 104 2.23 13.62 -8.35
C ASP A 104 1.08 12.70 -7.89
N LEU A 105 1.32 11.92 -6.83
CA LEU A 105 0.32 11.02 -6.25
C LEU A 105 -0.87 11.79 -5.66
N LEU A 106 -0.64 12.91 -4.99
CA LEU A 106 -1.71 13.73 -4.42
C LEU A 106 -2.54 14.39 -5.52
N THR A 107 -1.90 14.94 -6.56
CA THR A 107 -2.58 15.53 -7.71
C THR A 107 -3.45 14.51 -8.42
N MET A 108 -2.91 13.33 -8.73
CA MET A 108 -3.68 12.25 -9.36
C MET A 108 -4.87 11.80 -8.50
N ASN A 109 -4.70 11.73 -7.17
CA ASN A 109 -5.79 11.37 -6.26
C ASN A 109 -6.91 12.42 -6.28
N GLU A 110 -6.57 13.71 -6.30
CA GLU A 110 -7.56 14.79 -6.46
C GLU A 110 -8.31 14.70 -7.79
N GLU A 111 -7.61 14.43 -8.89
CA GLU A 111 -8.22 14.25 -10.21
C GLU A 111 -9.20 13.07 -10.22
N LEU A 112 -8.80 11.93 -9.65
CA LEU A 112 -9.67 10.74 -9.52
C LEU A 112 -10.91 11.03 -8.67
N LYS A 113 -10.75 11.76 -7.55
CA LYS A 113 -11.89 12.17 -6.71
C LYS A 113 -12.85 13.09 -7.47
N LYS A 114 -12.32 14.05 -8.23
CA LYS A 114 -13.12 14.97 -9.04
C LYS A 114 -13.88 14.23 -10.14
N ALA A 115 -13.23 13.28 -10.82
CA ALA A 115 -13.85 12.45 -11.83
C ALA A 115 -15.01 11.63 -11.24
N ARG A 116 -14.77 10.92 -10.13
CA ARG A 116 -15.82 10.13 -9.44
C ARG A 116 -17.04 10.96 -9.08
N LYS A 117 -16.82 12.16 -8.50
CA LYS A 117 -17.91 13.07 -8.14
C LYS A 117 -18.74 13.49 -9.36
N ALA A 118 -18.10 13.77 -10.49
CA ALA A 118 -18.82 14.15 -11.71
C ALA A 118 -19.68 12.98 -12.26
N PHE A 119 -19.22 11.73 -12.15
CA PHE A 119 -20.02 10.56 -12.55
C PHE A 119 -21.22 10.33 -11.64
N ASP A 120 -21.06 10.49 -10.32
CA ASP A 120 -22.15 10.35 -9.37
C ASP A 120 -23.23 11.42 -9.64
N GLU A 121 -22.84 12.67 -9.87
CA GLU A 121 -23.77 13.76 -10.18
C GLU A 121 -24.54 13.54 -11.50
N VAL A 122 -23.91 12.98 -12.53
CA VAL A 122 -24.59 12.65 -13.80
C VAL A 122 -25.63 11.54 -13.62
N LYS A 123 -25.29 10.49 -12.86
CA LYS A 123 -26.22 9.37 -12.60
C LYS A 123 -27.49 9.83 -11.85
N TYR A 124 -27.35 10.73 -10.88
CA TYR A 124 -28.49 11.30 -10.16
C TYR A 124 -29.42 12.15 -11.04
N VAL A 125 -28.90 12.76 -12.12
CA VAL A 125 -29.70 13.56 -13.05
C VAL A 125 -30.42 12.69 -14.08
N GLU A 126 -29.81 11.57 -14.48
CA GLU A 126 -30.44 10.57 -15.37
C GLU A 126 -31.57 9.79 -14.68
N ASP A 127 -31.44 9.46 -13.39
CA ASP A 127 -32.47 8.74 -12.62
C ASP A 127 -33.70 9.62 -12.23
N GLN A 128 -33.68 10.93 -12.53
CA GLN A 128 -34.80 11.86 -12.26
C GLN A 128 -35.59 12.30 -13.51
N GLN A 129 -35.33 11.69 -14.68
CA GLN A 129 -36.12 11.85 -15.91
C GLN A 129 -36.91 10.57 -16.22
#